data_AF-A0A9P6A0W2-F1
#
_entry.id   AF-A0A9P6A0W2-F1
#
_cell.length_a   1.000
_cell.length_b   1.000
_cell.length_c   1.000
_cell.angle_alpha   90.00
_cell.angle_beta   90.00
_cell.angle_gamma   90.00
#
_symmetry.space_group_name_H-M   'P 1'
#
loop_
_entity.id
_entity.type
_entity.pdbx_description
1 polymer ?
#
loop_
_entity_poly.entity_id
_entity_poly.type
_entity_poly.pdbx_seq_one_letter_code
_entity_poly.pdbx_strand_id
1 'polypeptide(L)'
;MTTLSKIPSPFQPFTMMGVKAKIEQSAPNWPPTMGDGDVDAGLLWEWFTKAENFLCHKGTADKDMVKMVAYSMSGVHAIRWLVAAGPSLVEMSWDDYKDQMQSLYLPTNWEYTARMTVLWLKQGSRPFMDFALDLMGKNNLLASMSSFLNDDFVHNAIEAGMEPDLAAECHRENTNRFLDFCPWLDEVKCLDECR
;
A
#
# COMPACT_ATOMS: atom_id res chain seq x y z
N MET A 1 -12.04 26.99 -8.87
CA MET A 1 -11.19 25.84 -8.48
C MET A 1 -10.31 26.34 -7.35
N THR A 2 -10.78 26.19 -6.12
CA THR A 2 -10.10 26.70 -4.93
C THR A 2 -9.14 25.60 -4.49
N THR A 3 -7.85 25.84 -4.64
CA THR A 3 -6.80 24.99 -4.06
C THR A 3 -6.96 25.02 -2.55
N LEU A 4 -7.48 23.93 -1.97
CA LEU A 4 -7.40 23.70 -0.53
C LEU A 4 -5.92 23.63 -0.19
N SER A 5 -5.41 24.65 0.49
CA SER A 5 -4.02 24.70 0.92
C SER A 5 -3.79 23.53 1.87
N LYS A 6 -2.84 22.66 1.55
CA LYS A 6 -2.36 21.58 2.43
C LYS A 6 -2.22 22.12 3.84
N ILE A 7 -2.90 21.49 4.80
CA ILE A 7 -2.81 21.91 6.20
C ILE A 7 -1.35 21.71 6.60
N PRO A 8 -0.63 22.79 6.98
CA PRO A 8 0.77 22.65 7.35
C PRO A 8 0.85 21.71 8.54
N SER A 9 1.65 20.65 8.42
CA SER A 9 1.93 19.81 9.57
C SER A 9 2.60 20.69 10.64
N PRO A 10 2.11 20.70 11.89
CA PRO A 10 2.74 21.48 12.95
C PRO A 10 4.15 20.97 13.28
N PHE A 11 4.54 19.77 12.80
CA PHE A 11 5.90 19.19 12.92
C PHE A 11 6.20 18.25 11.74
N GLN A 12 7.46 18.16 11.27
CA GLN A 12 7.86 17.06 10.38
C GLN A 12 7.63 15.71 11.08
N PRO A 13 7.28 14.62 10.37
CA PRO A 13 7.19 13.30 10.96
C PRO A 13 8.59 12.91 11.46
N PHE A 14 8.81 13.02 12.76
CA PHE A 14 9.95 12.40 13.39
C PHE A 14 9.65 10.91 13.45
N THR A 15 10.25 10.16 12.53
CA THR A 15 10.46 8.72 12.66
C THR A 15 10.94 8.44 14.09
N MET A 16 10.06 7.94 14.96
CA MET A 16 10.48 7.40 16.25
C MET A 16 11.22 6.11 15.94
N MET A 17 12.55 6.20 15.83
CA MET A 17 13.40 5.07 15.49
C MET A 17 13.16 3.89 16.44
N GLY A 18 12.47 2.86 15.95
CA GLY A 18 12.54 1.49 16.50
C GLY A 18 11.20 0.78 16.71
N VAL A 19 10.09 1.47 16.93
CA VAL A 19 8.78 0.82 17.20
C VAL A 19 7.79 1.13 16.09
N LYS A 20 7.46 0.11 15.28
CA LYS A 20 6.40 0.23 14.27
C LYS A 20 5.05 0.43 14.95
N ALA A 21 4.27 1.36 14.42
CA ALA A 21 2.88 1.51 14.83
C ALA A 21 2.10 0.23 14.52
N LYS A 22 1.03 0.00 15.27
CA LYS A 22 0.12 -1.15 15.11
C LYS A 22 -1.27 -0.66 14.77
N ILE A 23 -1.96 -1.45 13.95
CA ILE A 23 -3.38 -1.24 13.67
C ILE A 23 -4.18 -2.30 14.40
N GLU A 24 -5.10 -1.84 15.24
CA GLU A 24 -5.99 -2.71 16.01
C GLU A 24 -7.43 -2.48 15.54
N GLN A 25 -8.19 -3.56 15.37
CA GLN A 25 -9.62 -3.47 15.08
C GLN A 25 -10.31 -4.60 15.83
N SER A 26 -11.10 -4.25 16.85
CA SER A 26 -11.75 -5.23 17.71
C SER A 26 -12.84 -6.05 16.99
N ALA A 27 -13.54 -5.43 16.04
CA ALA A 27 -14.48 -6.12 15.15
C ALA A 27 -14.71 -5.30 13.86
N PRO A 28 -15.19 -5.92 12.76
CA PRO A 28 -15.36 -5.25 11.46
C PRO A 28 -16.28 -4.01 11.49
N ASN A 29 -17.19 -3.95 12.47
CA ASN A 29 -18.12 -2.83 12.68
C ASN A 29 -17.57 -1.74 13.63
N TRP A 30 -16.33 -1.85 14.08
CA TRP A 30 -15.63 -0.81 14.82
C TRP A 30 -14.58 -0.16 13.94
N PRO A 31 -14.34 1.16 14.09
CA PRO A 31 -13.29 1.83 13.34
C PRO A 31 -11.93 1.22 13.71
N PRO A 32 -11.03 1.00 12.74
CA PRO A 32 -9.67 0.61 13.08
C PRO A 32 -9.02 1.70 13.93
N THR A 33 -8.08 1.33 14.79
CA THR A 33 -7.29 2.24 15.62
C THR A 33 -5.81 2.14 15.28
N MET A 34 -5.19 3.26 14.93
CA MET A 34 -3.75 3.35 14.67
C MET A 34 -3.07 3.80 15.96
N GLY A 35 -2.16 2.98 16.47
CA GLY A 35 -1.33 3.26 17.64
C GLY A 35 -0.17 4.21 17.35
N ASP A 36 0.55 4.58 18.41
CA ASP A 36 1.81 5.32 18.29
C ASP A 36 2.93 4.45 17.69
N GLY A 37 3.78 5.05 16.87
CA GLY A 37 4.96 4.41 16.28
C GLY A 37 5.27 4.92 14.87
N ASP A 38 6.27 4.29 14.25
CA ASP A 38 6.66 4.57 12.88
C ASP A 38 5.63 4.01 11.88
N VAL A 39 5.23 4.83 10.92
CA VAL A 39 4.20 4.53 9.92
C VAL A 39 4.86 4.48 8.55
N ASP A 40 4.93 3.28 7.96
CA ASP A 40 5.37 3.10 6.58
C ASP A 40 4.18 3.04 5.61
N ALA A 41 4.48 3.00 4.32
CA ALA A 41 3.45 2.94 3.27
C ALA A 41 2.55 1.70 3.39
N GLY A 42 3.10 0.58 3.85
CA GLY A 42 2.35 -0.67 4.04
C GLY A 42 1.34 -0.56 5.18
N LEU A 43 1.77 -0.02 6.33
CA LEU A 43 0.88 0.23 7.47
C LEU A 43 -0.21 1.25 7.10
N LEU A 44 0.15 2.31 6.39
CA LEU A 44 -0.83 3.32 5.96
C LEU A 44 -1.85 2.74 4.97
N TRP A 45 -1.42 1.86 4.05
CA TRP A 45 -2.32 1.12 3.17
C TRP A 45 -3.26 0.19 3.96
N GLU A 46 -2.72 -0.60 4.91
CA GLU A 46 -3.53 -1.47 5.77
C GLU A 46 -4.60 -0.68 6.55
N TRP A 47 -4.22 0.50 7.04
CA TRP A 47 -5.14 1.42 7.71
C TRP A 47 -6.29 1.83 6.81
N PHE A 48 -6.01 2.31 5.60
CA PHE A 48 -7.05 2.74 4.66
C PHE A 48 -7.95 1.57 4.27
N THR A 49 -7.40 0.39 3.99
CA THR A 49 -8.21 -0.78 3.65
C THR A 49 -9.15 -1.16 4.80
N LYS A 50 -8.68 -1.19 6.05
CA LYS A 50 -9.54 -1.48 7.22
C LYS A 50 -10.59 -0.39 7.44
N ALA A 51 -10.22 0.88 7.22
CA ALA A 51 -11.13 2.00 7.34
C ALA A 51 -12.24 1.94 6.28
N GLU A 52 -11.89 1.67 5.02
CA GLU A 52 -12.84 1.52 3.91
C GLU A 52 -13.78 0.34 4.14
N ASN A 53 -13.28 -0.79 4.64
CA ASN A 53 -14.12 -1.94 5.03
C ASN A 53 -15.14 -1.58 6.11
N PHE A 54 -14.71 -0.86 7.16
CA PHE A 54 -15.59 -0.36 8.21
C PHE A 54 -16.65 0.61 7.66
N LEU A 55 -16.23 1.57 6.83
CA LEU A 55 -17.11 2.58 6.23
C LEU A 55 -18.15 1.93 5.30
N CYS A 56 -17.75 0.95 4.51
CA CYS A 56 -18.61 0.16 3.64
C CYS A 56 -19.63 -0.64 4.46
N HIS A 57 -19.20 -1.34 5.51
CA HIS A 57 -20.10 -2.10 6.39
C HIS A 57 -21.12 -1.19 7.07
N LYS A 58 -20.73 0.04 7.43
CA LYS A 58 -21.62 1.02 8.08
C LYS A 58 -22.55 1.74 7.10
N GLY A 59 -22.26 1.70 5.79
CA GLY A 59 -23.00 2.47 4.78
C GLY A 59 -22.82 3.98 4.94
N THR A 60 -21.60 4.42 5.27
CA THR A 60 -21.31 5.83 5.57
C THR A 60 -21.29 6.65 4.28
N ALA A 61 -21.95 7.81 4.27
CA ALA A 61 -21.89 8.75 3.15
C ALA A 61 -20.50 9.39 3.04
N ASP A 62 -20.03 9.64 1.81
CA ASP A 62 -18.67 10.15 1.51
C ASP A 62 -18.28 11.37 2.36
N LYS A 63 -19.20 12.33 2.53
CA LYS A 63 -19.02 13.56 3.31
C LYS A 63 -18.76 13.35 4.81
N ASP A 64 -19.04 12.16 5.32
CA ASP A 64 -18.90 11.82 6.74
C ASP A 64 -17.83 10.74 6.96
N MET A 65 -17.22 10.20 5.89
CA MET A 65 -16.17 9.17 5.98
C MET A 65 -14.96 9.64 6.80
N VAL A 66 -14.45 10.84 6.50
CA VAL A 66 -13.29 11.39 7.21
C VAL A 66 -13.60 11.62 8.68
N LYS A 67 -14.78 12.17 9.00
CA LYS A 67 -15.22 12.35 10.40
C LYS A 67 -15.27 11.04 11.17
N MET A 68 -15.65 9.96 10.53
CA MET A 68 -15.82 8.66 11.17
C MET A 68 -14.48 7.97 11.49
N VAL A 69 -13.44 8.22 10.71
CA VAL A 69 -12.15 7.52 10.80
C VAL A 69 -11.05 8.39 11.39
N ALA A 70 -11.06 9.70 11.15
CA ALA A 70 -10.00 10.58 11.63
C ALA A 70 -9.81 10.51 13.15
N TYR A 71 -10.90 10.46 13.91
CA TYR A 71 -10.86 10.39 15.38
C TYR A 71 -10.48 9.01 15.94
N SER A 72 -10.37 7.96 15.11
CA SER A 72 -9.96 6.65 15.58
C SER A 72 -8.43 6.49 15.65
N MET A 73 -7.66 7.54 15.36
CA MET A 73 -6.23 7.55 15.60
C MET A 73 -5.94 7.80 17.09
N SER A 74 -5.22 6.88 17.72
CA SER A 74 -4.97 6.91 19.17
C SER A 74 -3.63 7.55 19.56
N GLY A 75 -2.78 7.83 18.59
CA GLY A 75 -1.43 8.35 18.85
C GLY A 75 -1.40 9.82 19.25
N VAL A 76 -0.52 10.19 20.19
CA VAL A 76 -0.40 11.57 20.71
C VAL A 76 -0.15 12.57 19.58
N HIS A 77 0.63 12.16 18.57
CA HIS A 77 0.94 12.99 17.41
C HIS A 77 -0.25 13.13 16.45
N ALA A 78 -0.99 12.05 16.24
CA ALA A 78 -2.21 12.07 15.44
C ALA A 78 -3.27 12.95 16.08
N ILE A 79 -3.51 12.80 17.39
CA ILE A 79 -4.45 13.63 18.16
C ILE A 79 -4.05 15.11 18.07
N ARG A 80 -2.77 15.45 18.22
CA ARG A 80 -2.31 16.84 18.10
C ARG A 80 -2.52 17.41 16.70
N TRP A 81 -2.26 16.62 15.66
CA TRP A 81 -2.54 17.02 14.28
C TRP A 81 -4.04 17.21 14.04
N LEU A 82 -4.89 16.30 14.52
CA LEU A 82 -6.35 16.40 14.43
C LEU A 82 -6.87 17.68 15.11
N VAL A 83 -6.33 18.02 16.29
CA VAL A 83 -6.68 19.25 17.01
C VAL A 83 -6.24 20.50 16.24
N ALA A 84 -5.07 20.47 15.60
CA ALA A 84 -4.56 21.60 14.81
C ALA A 84 -5.28 21.76 13.46
N ALA A 85 -5.64 20.65 12.81
CA ALA A 85 -6.34 20.61 11.53
C ALA A 85 -7.84 20.92 11.68
N GLY A 86 -8.43 20.57 12.83
CA GLY A 86 -9.74 21.04 13.27
C GLY A 86 -10.86 20.90 12.21
N PRO A 87 -11.63 21.97 11.93
CA PRO A 87 -12.76 21.94 10.99
C PRO A 87 -12.38 21.57 9.55
N SER A 88 -11.17 21.94 9.11
CA SER A 88 -10.74 21.72 7.73
C SER A 88 -10.53 20.25 7.40
N LEU A 89 -10.28 19.41 8.41
CA LEU A 89 -10.16 17.97 8.24
C LEU A 89 -11.51 17.31 7.98
N VAL A 90 -12.57 17.75 8.67
CA VAL A 90 -13.88 17.10 8.59
C VAL A 90 -14.69 17.49 7.35
N GLU A 91 -14.24 18.51 6.62
CA GLU A 91 -14.83 18.98 5.36
C GLU A 91 -14.15 18.39 4.12
N MET A 92 -13.02 17.69 4.29
CA MET A 92 -12.25 17.17 3.16
C MET A 92 -12.86 15.88 2.59
N SER A 93 -12.60 15.63 1.31
CA SER A 93 -12.99 14.37 0.68
C SER A 93 -12.14 13.21 1.21
N TRP A 94 -12.61 11.97 1.02
CA TRP A 94 -11.83 10.79 1.39
C TRP A 94 -10.49 10.71 0.65
N ASP A 95 -10.44 11.13 -0.61
CA ASP A 95 -9.22 11.14 -1.41
C ASP A 95 -8.24 12.22 -0.94
N ASP A 96 -8.72 13.44 -0.66
CA ASP A 96 -7.88 14.51 -0.08
C ASP A 96 -7.31 14.11 1.28
N TYR A 97 -8.08 13.37 2.09
CA TYR A 97 -7.61 12.83 3.36
C TYR A 97 -6.48 11.81 3.17
N LYS A 98 -6.62 10.88 2.20
CA LYS A 98 -5.57 9.90 1.88
C LYS A 98 -4.27 10.59 1.45
N ASP A 99 -4.37 11.58 0.56
CA ASP A 99 -3.22 12.37 0.09
C ASP A 99 -2.55 13.13 1.23
N GLN A 100 -3.35 13.76 2.11
CA GLN A 100 -2.83 14.51 3.25
C GLN A 100 -2.11 13.58 4.22
N MET A 101 -2.67 12.42 4.53
CA MET A 101 -2.09 11.40 5.40
C MET A 101 -0.78 10.84 4.83
N GLN A 102 -0.73 10.54 3.53
CA GLN A 102 0.51 10.14 2.87
C GLN A 102 1.58 11.22 2.96
N SER A 103 1.21 12.50 2.74
CA SER A 103 2.16 13.61 2.86
C SER A 103 2.65 13.86 4.28
N LEU A 104 1.86 13.46 5.28
CA LEU A 104 2.19 13.61 6.70
C LEU A 104 3.16 12.53 7.18
N TYR A 105 2.96 11.28 6.75
CA TYR A 105 3.70 10.13 7.28
C TYR A 105 4.83 9.65 6.36
N LEU A 106 4.71 9.83 5.05
CA LEU A 106 5.66 9.26 4.09
C LEU A 106 6.68 10.32 3.60
N PRO A 107 7.95 9.92 3.38
CA PRO A 107 8.95 10.79 2.77
C PRO A 107 8.52 11.28 1.38
N THR A 108 8.95 12.48 0.96
CA THR A 108 8.55 13.05 -0.35
C THR A 108 8.84 12.13 -1.56
N ASN A 109 9.86 11.29 -1.48
CA ASN A 109 10.27 10.34 -2.52
C ASN A 109 9.77 8.90 -2.27
N TRP A 110 8.78 8.70 -1.40
CA TRP A 110 8.31 7.36 -1.03
C TRP A 110 7.79 6.58 -2.24
N GLU A 111 7.03 7.22 -3.14
CA GLU A 111 6.45 6.57 -4.32
C GLU A 111 7.55 6.03 -5.25
N TYR A 112 8.57 6.86 -5.51
CA TYR A 112 9.76 6.45 -6.26
C TYR A 112 10.46 5.27 -5.58
N THR A 113 10.69 5.35 -4.28
CA THR A 113 11.40 4.32 -3.52
C THR A 113 10.63 2.99 -3.53
N ALA A 114 9.31 3.04 -3.37
CA ALA A 114 8.43 1.88 -3.44
C ALA A 114 8.46 1.25 -4.84
N ARG A 115 8.36 2.05 -5.91
CA ARG A 115 8.47 1.57 -7.29
C ARG A 115 9.81 0.91 -7.58
N MET A 116 10.92 1.54 -7.16
CA MET A 116 12.25 0.95 -7.33
C MET A 116 12.38 -0.37 -6.56
N THR A 117 11.76 -0.48 -5.38
CA THR A 117 11.73 -1.73 -4.62
C THR A 117 11.02 -2.84 -5.39
N VAL A 118 9.91 -2.55 -6.06
CA VAL A 118 9.21 -3.50 -6.94
C VAL A 118 10.10 -3.94 -8.10
N LEU A 119 10.70 -3.00 -8.82
CA LEU A 119 11.51 -3.28 -10.02
C LEU A 119 12.84 -4.00 -9.73
N TRP A 120 13.39 -3.83 -8.53
CA TRP A 120 14.64 -4.48 -8.12
C TRP A 120 14.43 -5.77 -7.33
N LEU A 121 13.18 -6.14 -7.04
CA LEU A 121 12.90 -7.35 -6.31
C LEU A 121 13.33 -8.58 -7.13
N LYS A 122 14.09 -9.47 -6.49
CA LYS A 122 14.56 -10.73 -7.08
C LYS A 122 13.93 -11.92 -6.36
N GLN A 123 13.79 -13.03 -7.07
CA GLN A 123 13.39 -14.31 -6.49
C GLN A 123 14.44 -14.76 -5.47
N GLY A 124 15.71 -14.84 -5.87
CA GLY A 124 16.76 -15.37 -5.01
C GLY A 124 16.50 -16.85 -4.72
N SER A 125 16.61 -17.27 -3.46
CA SER A 125 16.42 -18.67 -3.05
C SER A 125 15.01 -19.01 -2.58
N ARG A 126 14.03 -18.10 -2.70
CA ARG A 126 12.65 -18.34 -2.24
C ARG A 126 11.81 -18.99 -3.34
N PRO A 127 10.73 -19.71 -2.97
CA PRO A 127 9.76 -20.22 -3.95
C PRO A 127 9.25 -19.11 -4.87
N PHE A 128 9.00 -19.45 -6.14
CA PHE A 128 8.53 -18.50 -7.15
C PHE A 128 7.28 -17.75 -6.70
N MET A 129 6.30 -18.47 -6.13
CA MET A 129 5.04 -17.85 -5.71
C MET A 129 5.21 -16.86 -4.56
N ASP A 130 6.11 -17.13 -3.61
CA ASP A 130 6.41 -16.19 -2.53
C ASP A 130 7.05 -14.90 -3.07
N PHE A 131 7.88 -15.04 -4.11
CA PHE A 131 8.45 -13.90 -4.83
C PHE A 131 7.39 -13.09 -5.58
N ALA A 132 6.57 -13.75 -6.40
CA ALA A 132 5.57 -13.10 -7.22
C ALA A 132 4.51 -12.39 -6.35
N LEU A 133 4.04 -13.03 -5.28
CA LEU A 133 3.10 -12.44 -4.32
C LEU A 133 3.71 -11.24 -3.59
N ASP A 134 4.98 -11.30 -3.20
CA ASP A 134 5.66 -10.16 -2.58
C ASP A 134 5.81 -9.00 -3.57
N LEU A 135 6.16 -9.28 -4.83
CA LEU A 135 6.25 -8.25 -5.88
C LEU A 135 4.90 -7.57 -6.10
N MET A 136 3.84 -8.35 -6.32
CA MET A 136 2.48 -7.84 -6.51
C MET A 136 1.96 -7.11 -5.28
N GLY A 137 2.23 -7.63 -4.08
CA GLY A 137 1.86 -6.98 -2.82
C GLY A 137 2.51 -5.61 -2.66
N LYS A 138 3.80 -5.48 -3.00
CA LYS A 138 4.49 -4.18 -3.02
C LYS A 138 3.97 -3.24 -4.10
N ASN A 139 3.62 -3.76 -5.28
CA ASN A 139 3.03 -2.96 -6.35
C ASN A 139 1.63 -2.45 -5.97
N ASN A 140 0.83 -3.22 -5.24
CA ASN A 140 -0.49 -2.81 -4.77
C ASN A 140 -0.47 -1.61 -3.82
N LEU A 141 0.65 -1.34 -3.14
CA LEU A 141 0.82 -0.11 -2.36
C LEU A 141 0.79 1.15 -3.25
N LEU A 142 0.98 0.99 -4.56
CA LEU A 142 0.96 2.05 -5.56
C LEU A 142 -0.37 2.11 -6.33
N ALA A 143 -1.39 1.31 -6.00
CA ALA A 143 -2.59 1.15 -6.84
C ALA A 143 -3.33 2.45 -7.21
N SER A 144 -3.29 3.47 -6.35
CA SER A 144 -3.88 4.79 -6.61
C SER A 144 -2.88 5.84 -7.11
N MET A 145 -1.67 5.41 -7.46
CA MET A 145 -0.55 6.26 -7.85
C MET A 145 -0.20 6.09 -9.32
N SER A 146 0.38 7.13 -9.91
CA SER A 146 0.87 7.07 -11.30
C SER A 146 2.02 6.07 -11.50
N SER A 147 2.72 5.70 -10.43
CA SER A 147 3.81 4.72 -10.44
C SER A 147 3.36 3.26 -10.37
N PHE A 148 2.06 2.98 -10.30
CA PHE A 148 1.53 1.62 -10.36
C PHE A 148 1.96 0.92 -11.64
N LEU A 149 2.46 -0.31 -11.52
CA LEU A 149 2.77 -1.16 -12.67
C LEU A 149 1.51 -1.95 -13.04
N ASN A 150 1.11 -1.91 -14.31
CA ASN A 150 0.05 -2.77 -14.83
C ASN A 150 0.54 -4.23 -14.99
N ASP A 151 -0.35 -5.14 -15.36
CA ASP A 151 -0.05 -6.56 -15.49
C ASP A 151 1.11 -6.84 -16.45
N ASP A 152 1.21 -6.13 -17.58
CA ASP A 152 2.33 -6.28 -18.52
C ASP A 152 3.67 -5.89 -17.88
N PHE A 153 3.71 -4.78 -17.14
CA PHE A 153 4.93 -4.34 -16.46
C PHE A 153 5.27 -5.23 -15.26
N VAL A 154 4.27 -5.74 -14.55
CA VAL A 154 4.44 -6.70 -13.46
C VAL A 154 4.99 -8.02 -14.00
N HIS A 155 4.44 -8.52 -15.08
CA HIS A 155 4.93 -9.69 -15.81
C HIS A 155 6.41 -9.55 -16.16
N ASN A 156 6.78 -8.47 -16.86
CA ASN A 156 8.17 -8.18 -17.21
C ASN A 156 9.08 -8.06 -15.98
N ALA A 157 8.60 -7.46 -14.88
CA ALA A 157 9.37 -7.34 -13.65
C ALA A 157 9.59 -8.69 -12.96
N ILE A 158 8.58 -9.57 -12.96
CA ILE A 158 8.71 -10.94 -12.44
C ILE A 158 9.69 -11.73 -13.29
N GLU A 159 9.60 -11.69 -14.62
CA GLU A 159 10.56 -12.36 -15.52
C GLU A 159 11.99 -11.88 -15.29
N ALA A 160 12.21 -10.57 -15.21
CA ALA A 160 13.53 -10.00 -14.96
C ALA A 160 14.06 -10.30 -13.55
N GLY A 161 13.17 -10.58 -12.59
CA GLY A 161 13.50 -10.88 -11.20
C GLY A 161 13.63 -12.37 -10.90
N MET A 162 13.19 -13.23 -11.81
CA MET A 162 13.16 -14.68 -11.68
C MET A 162 14.55 -15.29 -11.51
N GLU A 163 14.61 -16.44 -10.83
CA GLU A 163 15.83 -17.23 -10.74
C GLU A 163 16.27 -17.70 -12.14
N PRO A 164 17.56 -17.54 -12.51
CA PRO A 164 18.02 -17.78 -13.88
C PRO A 164 17.70 -19.16 -14.45
N ASP A 165 17.81 -20.22 -13.65
CA ASP A 165 17.55 -21.58 -14.13
C ASP A 165 16.03 -21.81 -14.33
N LEU A 166 15.16 -21.26 -13.46
CA LEU A 166 13.70 -21.24 -13.70
C LEU A 166 13.36 -20.47 -14.98
N ALA A 167 13.96 -19.29 -15.16
CA ALA A 167 13.72 -18.45 -16.35
C ALA A 167 14.12 -19.18 -17.64
N ALA A 168 15.24 -19.93 -17.63
CA ALA A 168 15.66 -20.76 -18.75
C ALA A 168 14.69 -21.90 -19.05
N GLU A 169 14.08 -22.49 -18.01
CA GLU A 169 13.05 -23.52 -18.13
C GLU A 169 11.74 -22.96 -18.70
N CYS A 170 11.27 -21.82 -18.20
CA CYS A 170 10.13 -21.10 -18.75
C CYS A 170 10.30 -20.78 -20.25
N HIS A 171 11.50 -20.36 -20.65
CA HIS A 171 11.81 -20.12 -22.06
C HIS A 171 11.75 -21.41 -22.89
N ARG A 172 12.25 -22.52 -22.36
CA ARG A 172 12.23 -23.84 -23.03
C ARG A 172 10.80 -24.36 -23.22
N GLU A 173 9.95 -24.19 -22.21
CA GLU A 173 8.55 -24.61 -22.22
C GLU A 173 7.63 -23.59 -22.93
N ASN A 174 8.20 -22.49 -23.43
CA ASN A 174 7.49 -21.43 -24.15
C ASN A 174 6.28 -20.90 -23.37
N THR A 175 6.48 -20.58 -22.09
CA THR A 175 5.40 -20.03 -21.22
C THR A 175 4.84 -18.70 -21.75
N ASN A 176 5.59 -17.98 -22.58
CA ASN A 176 5.13 -16.75 -23.27
C ASN A 176 3.98 -16.99 -24.27
N ARG A 177 3.57 -18.24 -24.50
CA ARG A 177 2.33 -18.57 -25.23
C ARG A 177 1.07 -18.07 -24.50
N PHE A 178 1.14 -17.90 -23.18
CA PHE A 178 0.04 -17.39 -22.38
C PHE A 178 0.03 -15.86 -22.47
N LEU A 179 -1.00 -15.30 -23.14
CA LEU A 179 -1.17 -13.85 -23.27
C LEU A 179 -1.71 -13.21 -21.99
N ASP A 180 -2.46 -13.98 -21.21
CA ASP A 180 -3.05 -13.52 -19.96
C ASP A 180 -2.09 -13.79 -18.79
N PHE A 181 -2.03 -12.85 -17.85
CA PHE A 181 -1.12 -12.89 -16.71
C PHE A 181 -1.36 -14.09 -15.77
N CYS A 182 -2.61 -14.38 -15.42
CA CYS A 182 -2.92 -15.47 -14.48
C CYS A 182 -2.54 -16.87 -15.03
N PRO A 183 -2.95 -17.26 -16.25
CA PRO A 183 -2.51 -18.53 -16.84
C PRO A 183 -0.98 -18.65 -16.96
N TRP A 184 -0.29 -17.56 -17.28
CA TRP A 184 1.17 -17.56 -17.28
C TRP A 184 1.74 -17.82 -15.87
N LEU A 185 1.21 -17.14 -14.85
CA LEU A 185 1.68 -17.26 -13.47
C LEU A 185 1.50 -18.69 -12.93
N ASP A 186 0.37 -19.32 -13.23
CA ASP A 186 0.07 -20.70 -12.84
C ASP A 186 1.02 -21.71 -13.50
N GLU A 187 1.40 -21.50 -14.76
CA GLU A 187 2.36 -22.37 -15.45
C GLU A 187 3.76 -22.24 -14.83
N VAL A 188 4.24 -21.01 -14.61
CA VAL A 188 5.57 -20.77 -14.01
C VAL A 188 5.64 -21.38 -12.61
N LYS A 189 4.55 -21.28 -11.83
CA LYS A 189 4.43 -21.98 -10.55
C LYS A 189 4.60 -23.49 -10.70
N CYS A 190 3.88 -24.12 -11.64
CA CYS A 190 3.98 -25.56 -11.85
C CYS A 190 5.42 -25.97 -12.19
N LEU A 191 6.12 -25.17 -13.01
CA LEU A 191 7.52 -25.41 -13.36
C LEU A 191 8.43 -25.30 -12.13
N ASP A 192 8.30 -24.25 -11.31
CA ASP A 192 9.11 -24.09 -10.10
C ASP A 192 8.91 -25.23 -9.09
N GLU A 193 7.68 -25.72 -8.93
CA GLU A 193 7.33 -26.84 -8.04
C GLU A 193 7.80 -28.21 -8.56
N CYS A 194 8.12 -28.35 -9.85
CA CYS A 194 8.62 -29.58 -10.46
C CYS A 194 10.15 -29.74 -10.41
N ARG A 195 10.88 -28.77 -9.86
CA ARG A 195 12.35 -28.75 -9.74
C ARG A 195 12.84 -29.40 -8.45
#